data_AF-F0ZJI3-F1
#
_entry.id   AF-F0ZJI3-F1
#
_cell.length_a   1.000
_cell.length_b   1.000
_cell.length_c   1.000
_cell.angle_alpha   90.00
_cell.angle_beta   90.00
_cell.angle_gamma   90.00
#
_symmetry.space_group_name_H-M   'P 1'
#
loop_
_entity.id
_entity.type
_entity.pdbx_description
1 polymer ?
#
loop_
_entity_poly.entity_id
_entity_poly.type
_entity_poly.pdbx_seq_one_letter_code
_entity_poly.pdbx_strand_id
1 'polypeptide(L)'
;MFLYKYKYLFLILFILLIVYKINGLFQCETLDPELCLASYPNCIPLILKSCCAGQTGLCVDMDSAVDYVSNKKDKVTNCIKNIQTGIIFELYGPLNSIPGFNIYPPPNETCKDIGCEAKGLSCIYQPIANCESTSPCCQPQPICSDFTKLLMSNISHGRGNCDAQCPEGFNCRYIADEETCLPSKCDLVECIAGTECLPLKGLDIVSCFKKIEINDSPNANCDNVKCPNQFVCGKGVFSNADCLPQDIDFISEIFNCSKCPKDWKCDKFGWGGLCIEWKPSSPGDGVPCLGGFCLFNQYCNETSQQCEFERCTSTTCNKDMSCIQYQPSHPRVCSSTNIIPFTQIPDTIIPYSERYKDQIRAQR
;
A
#
# COMPACT_ATOMS: atom_id res chain seq x y z
N MET A 1 -22.89 62.48 50.12
CA MET A 1 -21.43 62.20 49.98
C MET A 1 -21.07 60.70 49.96
N PHE A 2 -21.91 59.79 50.47
CA PHE A 2 -21.64 58.34 50.45
C PHE A 2 -21.77 57.64 49.08
N LEU A 3 -22.58 58.17 48.15
CA LEU A 3 -22.77 57.58 46.82
C LEU A 3 -21.54 57.69 45.88
N TYR A 4 -20.60 58.60 46.16
CA TYR A 4 -19.44 58.81 45.30
C TYR A 4 -18.34 57.75 45.52
N LYS A 5 -18.25 57.15 46.72
CA LYS A 5 -17.25 56.12 47.05
C LYS A 5 -17.52 54.79 46.32
N TYR A 6 -18.78 54.42 46.13
CA TYR A 6 -19.13 53.16 45.46
C TYR A 6 -18.94 53.21 43.93
N LYS A 7 -19.04 54.39 43.31
CA LYS A 7 -18.75 54.56 41.87
C LYS A 7 -17.29 54.24 41.52
N TYR A 8 -16.35 54.64 42.38
CA TYR A 8 -14.93 54.37 42.16
C TYR A 8 -14.58 52.89 42.33
N LEU A 9 -15.19 52.21 43.31
CA LEU A 9 -15.01 50.77 43.52
C LEU A 9 -15.51 49.97 42.30
N PHE A 10 -16.70 50.30 41.77
CA PHE A 10 -17.24 49.65 40.58
C PHE A 10 -16.37 49.88 39.33
N LEU A 11 -15.83 51.08 39.16
CA LEU A 11 -14.91 51.39 38.06
C LEU A 11 -13.63 50.54 38.14
N ILE A 12 -13.02 50.44 39.33
CA ILE A 12 -11.81 49.62 39.54
C ILE A 12 -12.11 48.14 39.28
N LEU A 13 -13.26 47.63 39.74
CA LEU A 13 -13.66 46.24 39.53
C LEU A 13 -13.93 45.94 38.06
N PHE A 14 -14.50 46.90 37.32
CA PHE A 14 -14.72 46.79 35.87
C PHE A 14 -13.39 46.83 35.09
N ILE A 15 -12.45 47.69 35.48
CA ILE A 15 -11.11 47.74 34.89
C ILE A 15 -10.35 46.42 35.17
N LEU A 16 -10.42 45.90 36.40
CA LEU A 16 -9.80 44.60 36.74
C LEU A 16 -10.42 43.45 35.95
N LEU A 17 -11.74 43.45 35.73
CA LEU A 17 -12.41 42.45 34.89
C LEU A 17 -11.97 42.57 33.42
N ILE A 18 -11.80 43.78 32.88
CA ILE A 18 -11.30 44.00 31.52
C ILE A 18 -9.84 43.52 31.40
N VAL A 19 -8.98 43.89 32.34
CA VAL A 19 -7.56 43.46 32.34
C VAL A 19 -7.46 41.94 32.47
N TYR A 20 -8.27 41.33 33.34
CA TYR A 20 -8.31 39.86 33.47
C TYR A 20 -8.78 39.18 32.17
N LYS A 21 -9.73 39.77 31.46
CA LYS A 21 -10.23 39.24 30.18
C LYS A 21 -9.23 39.42 29.03
N ILE A 22 -8.42 40.48 29.04
CA ILE A 22 -7.38 40.74 28.03
C ILE A 22 -6.21 39.75 28.18
N ASN A 23 -5.86 39.36 29.41
CA ASN A 23 -4.80 38.37 29.62
C ASN A 23 -5.16 36.95 29.13
N GLY A 24 -6.45 36.65 28.93
CA GLY A 24 -6.92 35.40 28.33
C GLY A 24 -7.08 35.44 26.81
N LEU A 25 -6.73 36.55 26.14
CA LEU A 25 -7.02 36.79 24.72
C LEU A 25 -5.81 36.60 23.78
N PHE A 26 -4.62 36.34 24.31
CA PHE A 26 -3.45 35.99 23.51
C PHE A 26 -3.41 34.47 23.27
N GLN A 27 -4.39 33.96 22.51
CA GLN A 27 -4.34 32.59 22.01
C GLN A 27 -3.38 32.55 20.81
N CYS A 28 -2.11 32.26 21.08
CA CYS A 28 -1.06 32.15 20.07
C CYS A 28 -1.47 31.21 18.92
N GLU A 29 -2.29 30.19 19.21
CA GLU A 29 -2.75 29.17 18.26
C GLU A 29 -3.62 29.70 17.12
N THR A 30 -4.14 30.92 17.25
CA THR A 30 -4.95 31.58 16.21
C THR A 30 -4.14 32.48 15.28
N LEU A 31 -2.87 32.74 15.61
CA LEU A 31 -2.00 33.60 14.82
C LEU A 31 -1.46 32.84 13.62
N ASP A 32 -1.42 33.51 12.47
CA ASP A 32 -0.67 33.02 11.32
C ASP A 32 0.84 33.00 11.63
N PRO A 33 1.66 32.26 10.85
CA PRO A 33 3.08 32.13 11.12
C PRO A 33 3.86 33.46 11.13
N GLU A 34 3.45 34.46 10.36
CA GLU A 34 4.13 35.76 10.30
C GLU A 34 3.81 36.60 11.54
N LEU A 35 2.53 36.65 11.93
CA LEU A 35 2.07 37.29 13.17
C LEU A 35 2.63 36.59 14.41
N CYS A 36 2.84 35.28 14.35
CA CYS A 36 3.47 34.52 15.42
C CYS A 36 4.89 35.02 15.70
N LEU A 37 5.69 35.20 14.66
CA LEU A 37 7.06 35.72 14.76
C LEU A 37 7.08 37.16 15.30
N ALA A 38 6.12 37.99 14.88
CA ALA A 38 5.98 39.36 15.38
C ALA A 38 5.55 39.43 16.86
N SER A 39 4.95 38.35 17.38
CA SER A 39 4.46 38.24 18.76
C SER A 39 5.50 37.64 19.72
N TYR A 40 6.75 37.47 19.27
CA TYR A 40 7.87 37.09 20.13
C TYR A 40 8.11 38.14 21.23
N PRO A 41 8.33 37.75 22.51
CA PRO A 41 8.64 36.40 22.99
C PRO A 41 7.43 35.58 23.47
N ASN A 42 6.22 36.13 23.42
CA ASN A 42 5.05 35.49 24.02
C ASN A 42 4.59 34.26 23.23
N CYS A 43 4.76 34.30 21.90
CA CYS A 43 4.44 33.20 21.01
C CYS A 43 5.67 32.74 20.22
N ILE A 44 5.75 31.43 19.96
CA ILE A 44 6.82 30.80 19.19
C ILE A 44 6.22 29.88 18.12
N PRO A 45 6.73 29.91 16.88
CA PRO A 45 6.35 28.94 15.86
C PRO A 45 7.04 27.58 16.12
N LEU A 46 6.24 26.54 16.28
CA LEU A 46 6.65 25.14 16.28
C LEU A 46 6.50 24.54 14.89
N ILE A 47 7.57 23.92 14.38
CA ILE A 47 7.52 23.18 13.12
C ILE A 47 7.19 21.72 13.41
N LEU A 48 6.03 21.28 12.93
CA LEU A 48 5.55 19.92 13.05
C LEU A 48 5.86 19.14 11.77
N LYS A 49 6.29 17.90 11.94
CA LYS A 49 6.55 16.98 10.82
C LYS A 49 5.28 16.20 10.52
N SER A 50 4.86 16.19 9.26
CA SER A 50 3.75 15.34 8.83
C SER A 50 4.17 13.88 8.70
N CYS A 51 3.18 12.98 8.71
CA CYS A 51 3.36 11.59 8.33
C CYS A 51 4.00 11.43 6.96
N CYS A 52 3.55 12.23 5.99
CA CYS A 52 4.10 12.28 4.65
C CYS A 52 5.11 13.41 4.51
N ALA A 53 5.79 13.50 3.38
CA ALA A 53 6.68 14.61 3.07
C ALA A 53 5.93 15.95 3.23
N GLY A 54 6.39 16.78 4.18
CA GLY A 54 5.74 18.04 4.51
C GLY A 54 6.08 18.51 5.92
N GLN A 55 5.87 19.80 6.15
CA GLN A 55 5.97 20.43 7.46
C GLN A 55 4.88 21.50 7.57
N THR A 56 4.39 21.73 8.78
CA THR A 56 3.50 22.86 9.06
C THR A 56 3.99 23.61 10.28
N GLY A 57 3.78 24.93 10.29
CA GLY A 57 4.06 25.78 11.44
C GLY A 57 2.81 25.91 12.30
N LEU A 58 2.95 25.64 13.59
CA LEU A 58 1.93 25.92 14.59
C LEU A 58 2.45 27.01 15.52
N CYS A 59 1.69 28.07 15.74
CA CYS A 59 2.04 29.06 16.73
C CYS A 59 1.55 28.64 18.12
N VAL A 60 2.43 28.63 19.12
CA VAL A 60 2.09 28.29 20.51
C VAL A 60 2.70 29.29 21.47
N ASP A 61 2.22 29.32 22.71
CA ASP A 61 2.86 30.12 23.76
C ASP A 61 4.24 29.54 24.15
N MET A 62 5.05 30.38 24.79
CA MET A 62 6.41 30.03 25.21
C MET A 62 6.48 28.79 26.12
N ASP A 63 5.55 28.64 27.07
CA ASP A 63 5.56 27.54 28.03
C ASP A 63 5.25 26.22 27.31
N SER A 64 4.25 26.21 26.44
CA SER A 64 3.93 25.08 25.55
C SER A 64 5.09 24.69 24.64
N ALA A 65 5.86 25.67 24.13
CA ALA A 65 7.04 25.39 23.31
C ALA A 65 8.17 24.72 24.11
N VAL A 66 8.38 25.15 25.36
CA VAL A 66 9.36 24.53 26.27
C VAL A 66 8.95 23.09 26.60
N ASP A 67 7.67 22.87 26.90
CA ASP A 67 7.13 21.54 27.17
C ASP A 67 7.27 20.61 25.95
N TYR A 68 7.01 21.11 24.74
CA TYR A 68 7.20 20.35 23.51
C TYR A 68 8.66 19.89 23.36
N VAL A 69 9.62 20.79 23.58
CA VAL A 69 11.06 20.45 23.48
C VAL A 69 11.47 19.44 24.54
N SER A 70 10.94 19.53 25.76
CA SER A 70 11.20 18.55 26.82
C SER A 70 10.62 17.17 26.49
N ASN A 71 9.32 17.10 26.19
CA ASN A 71 8.62 15.85 25.87
C ASN A 71 9.17 15.16 24.62
N LYS A 72 9.72 15.92 23.67
CA LYS A 72 10.40 15.36 22.50
C LYS A 72 11.64 14.55 22.87
N LYS A 73 12.35 14.93 23.93
CA LYS A 73 13.48 14.13 24.45
C LYS A 73 13.00 12.84 25.07
N ASP A 74 11.86 12.89 25.76
CA ASP A 74 11.24 11.74 26.44
C ASP A 74 10.41 10.84 25.52
N LYS A 75 10.31 11.19 24.23
CA LYS A 75 9.53 10.48 23.20
C LYS A 75 8.05 10.28 23.56
N VAL A 76 7.47 11.22 24.31
CA VAL A 76 6.03 11.23 24.60
C VAL A 76 5.31 11.81 23.39
N THR A 77 4.77 10.94 22.53
CA THR A 77 4.21 11.33 21.24
C THR A 77 2.68 11.24 21.23
N ASN A 78 2.03 12.33 20.85
CA ASN A 78 0.64 12.42 20.44
C ASN A 78 0.57 12.69 18.93
N CYS A 79 -0.61 12.49 18.35
CA CYS A 79 -0.85 12.74 16.93
C CYS A 79 -1.88 13.84 16.78
N ILE A 80 -1.67 14.73 15.81
CA ILE A 80 -2.68 15.73 15.45
C ILE A 80 -3.07 15.59 13.99
N LYS A 81 -4.37 15.74 13.70
CA LYS A 81 -4.91 15.71 12.33
C LYS A 81 -5.55 17.04 12.03
N ASN A 82 -5.09 17.70 10.96
CA ASN A 82 -5.73 18.91 10.48
C ASN A 82 -7.15 18.56 9.99
N ILE A 83 -8.17 19.27 10.48
CA ILE A 83 -9.58 18.95 10.23
C ILE A 83 -9.96 19.23 8.76
N GLN A 84 -9.32 20.21 8.13
CA GLN A 84 -9.61 20.60 6.74
C GLN A 84 -8.87 19.70 5.73
N THR A 85 -7.58 19.47 5.93
CA THR A 85 -6.74 18.74 4.96
C THR A 85 -6.66 17.25 5.25
N GLY A 86 -6.98 16.82 6.46
CA GLY A 86 -6.83 15.44 6.91
C GLY A 86 -5.38 14.99 7.12
N ILE A 87 -4.40 15.88 6.93
CA ILE A 87 -2.97 15.57 7.10
C ILE A 87 -2.65 15.40 8.58
N ILE A 88 -1.85 14.37 8.88
CA ILE A 88 -1.47 13.98 10.23
C ILE A 88 -0.04 14.45 10.50
N PHE A 89 0.18 14.97 11.71
CA PHE A 89 1.46 15.45 12.20
C PHE A 89 1.79 14.83 13.56
N GLU A 90 3.08 14.66 13.81
CA GLU A 90 3.59 14.28 15.13
C GLU A 90 3.58 15.48 16.07
N LEU A 91 3.15 15.22 17.30
CA LEU A 91 3.14 16.18 18.38
C LEU A 91 3.85 15.58 19.59
N TYR A 92 4.78 16.31 20.20
CA TYR A 92 5.50 15.82 21.38
C TYR A 92 4.95 16.51 22.63
N GLY A 93 4.38 15.74 23.55
CA GLY A 93 3.74 16.24 24.77
C GLY A 93 2.25 16.58 24.63
N PRO A 94 1.59 16.91 25.75
CA PRO A 94 0.22 17.39 25.76
C PRO A 94 0.19 18.86 25.34
N LEU A 95 -0.58 19.18 24.29
CA LEU A 95 -1.01 20.55 24.03
C LEU A 95 -2.50 20.64 24.30
N ASN A 96 -2.92 21.81 24.80
CA ASN A 96 -4.33 22.15 24.88
C ASN A 96 -4.95 22.15 23.48
N SER A 97 -6.28 22.13 23.40
CA SER A 97 -7.01 22.08 22.12
C SER A 97 -6.49 23.13 21.13
N ILE A 98 -5.94 22.68 20.00
CA ILE A 98 -5.45 23.55 18.94
C ILE A 98 -6.59 23.77 17.94
N PRO A 99 -7.03 25.02 17.69
CA PRO A 99 -8.07 25.31 16.72
C PRO A 99 -7.74 24.73 15.33
N GLY A 100 -8.69 24.00 14.73
CA GLY A 100 -8.51 23.41 13.40
C GLY A 100 -7.78 22.06 13.39
N PHE A 101 -7.38 21.52 14.54
CA PHE A 101 -6.75 20.21 14.66
C PHE A 101 -7.47 19.32 15.68
N ASN A 102 -7.53 18.03 15.38
CA ASN A 102 -7.96 17.00 16.32
C ASN A 102 -6.74 16.27 16.87
N ILE A 103 -6.60 16.24 18.19
CA ILE A 103 -5.52 15.54 18.90
C ILE A 103 -6.00 14.14 19.27
N TYR A 104 -5.19 13.11 19.00
CA TYR A 104 -5.49 11.71 19.33
C TYR A 104 -4.19 10.96 19.67
N PRO A 105 -4.26 9.89 20.46
CA PRO A 105 -3.08 9.08 20.77
C PRO A 105 -2.60 8.31 19.53
N PRO A 106 -1.33 7.90 19.48
CA PRO A 106 -0.84 7.00 18.44
C PRO A 106 -1.70 5.73 18.37
N PRO A 107 -1.90 5.17 17.17
CA PRO A 107 -2.63 3.92 17.01
C PRO A 107 -1.96 2.81 17.81
N ASN A 108 -2.69 2.24 18.76
CA ASN A 108 -2.24 1.09 19.56
C ASN A 108 -3.29 -0.03 19.61
N GLU A 109 -4.36 0.10 18.84
CA GLU A 109 -5.36 -0.95 18.69
C GLU A 109 -4.83 -2.06 17.80
N THR A 110 -5.12 -3.30 18.16
CA THR A 110 -4.82 -4.50 17.38
C THR A 110 -6.08 -5.06 16.74
N CYS A 111 -5.92 -5.95 15.76
CA CYS A 111 -7.04 -6.71 15.18
C CYS A 111 -7.91 -7.42 16.23
N LYS A 112 -7.30 -7.84 17.35
CA LYS A 112 -8.00 -8.50 18.46
C LYS A 112 -8.90 -7.52 19.21
N ASP A 113 -8.44 -6.29 19.39
CA ASP A 113 -9.18 -5.25 20.12
C ASP A 113 -10.44 -4.81 19.37
N ILE A 114 -10.37 -4.73 18.03
CA ILE A 114 -11.51 -4.31 17.20
C ILE A 114 -12.51 -5.44 16.88
N GLY A 115 -12.14 -6.70 17.16
CA GLY A 115 -13.01 -7.87 17.13
C GLY A 115 -13.67 -8.16 15.78
N CYS A 116 -12.94 -8.01 14.66
CA CYS A 116 -13.51 -8.18 13.32
C CYS A 116 -14.03 -9.60 13.05
N GLU A 117 -13.33 -10.62 13.55
CA GLU A 117 -13.72 -12.03 13.35
C GLU A 117 -15.08 -12.33 13.99
N ALA A 118 -15.36 -11.78 15.17
CA ALA A 118 -16.66 -11.91 15.83
C ALA A 118 -17.80 -11.24 15.03
N LYS A 119 -17.46 -10.29 14.16
CA LYS A 119 -18.40 -9.62 13.23
C LYS A 119 -18.46 -10.32 11.86
N GLY A 120 -17.75 -11.43 11.67
CA GLY A 120 -17.65 -12.12 10.38
C GLY A 120 -16.89 -11.34 9.31
N LEU A 121 -16.02 -10.41 9.71
CA LEU A 121 -15.19 -9.59 8.82
C LEU A 121 -13.72 -9.95 8.97
N SER A 122 -12.93 -9.69 7.93
CA SER A 122 -11.48 -9.83 8.01
C SER A 122 -10.85 -8.57 8.59
N CYS A 123 -9.86 -8.74 9.47
CA CYS A 123 -9.03 -7.63 9.89
C CYS A 123 -7.93 -7.39 8.84
N ILE A 124 -7.81 -6.14 8.39
CA ILE A 124 -6.69 -5.70 7.56
C ILE A 124 -6.05 -4.47 8.19
N TYR A 125 -4.73 -4.35 8.09
CA TYR A 125 -4.03 -3.14 8.48
C TYR A 125 -4.00 -2.19 7.28
N GLN A 126 -4.73 -1.08 7.38
CA GLN A 126 -4.75 -0.06 6.35
C GLN A 126 -3.78 1.06 6.73
N PRO A 127 -2.90 1.51 5.82
CA PRO A 127 -2.08 2.69 6.06
C PRO A 127 -2.98 3.91 6.25
N ILE A 128 -2.72 4.70 7.29
CA ILE A 128 -3.50 5.92 7.58
C ILE A 128 -3.21 7.00 6.53
N ALA A 129 -2.01 6.97 5.92
CA ALA A 129 -1.60 7.85 4.86
C ALA A 129 -0.86 7.07 3.75
N ASN A 130 -0.97 7.50 2.50
CA ASN A 130 -0.37 6.87 1.33
C ASN A 130 1.14 7.16 1.20
N CYS A 131 1.88 7.03 2.29
CA CYS A 131 3.31 7.32 2.34
C CYS A 131 4.01 6.42 3.34
N GLU A 132 5.25 6.03 3.03
CA GLU A 132 6.09 5.27 3.96
C GLU A 132 6.63 6.22 5.03
N SER A 133 6.35 5.92 6.29
CA SER A 133 6.78 6.73 7.43
C SER A 133 7.16 5.85 8.61
N THR A 134 8.24 6.20 9.29
CA THR A 134 8.69 5.54 10.53
C THR A 134 8.01 6.13 11.77
N SER A 135 7.17 7.15 11.59
CA SER A 135 6.45 7.81 12.67
C SER A 135 5.45 6.87 13.35
N PRO A 136 5.34 6.89 14.69
CA PRO A 136 4.33 6.12 15.41
C PRO A 136 2.90 6.58 15.07
N CYS A 137 2.70 7.84 14.68
CA CYS A 137 1.38 8.38 14.31
C CYS A 137 0.85 7.89 12.97
N CYS A 138 1.72 7.27 12.17
CA CYS A 138 1.45 6.91 10.77
C CYS A 138 1.51 5.40 10.57
N GLN A 139 1.62 4.65 11.65
CA GLN A 139 1.56 3.19 11.60
C GLN A 139 0.19 2.75 11.06
N PRO A 140 0.15 1.69 10.25
CA PRO A 140 -1.11 1.13 9.76
C PRO A 140 -2.07 0.83 10.92
N GLN A 141 -3.35 1.16 10.72
CA GLN A 141 -4.41 0.90 11.69
C GLN A 141 -5.20 -0.34 11.30
N PRO A 142 -5.59 -1.20 12.25
CA PRO A 142 -6.45 -2.33 11.95
C PRO A 142 -7.86 -1.80 11.67
N ILE A 143 -8.44 -2.27 10.57
CA ILE A 143 -9.83 -2.00 10.21
C ILE A 143 -10.54 -3.31 9.88
N CYS A 144 -11.83 -3.38 10.21
CA CYS A 144 -12.67 -4.49 9.77
C CYS A 144 -13.11 -4.21 8.34
N SER A 145 -12.66 -5.06 7.42
CA SER A 145 -13.02 -4.96 6.01
C SER A 145 -13.58 -6.28 5.51
N ASP A 146 -14.52 -6.19 4.60
CA ASP A 146 -14.98 -7.33 3.79
C ASP A 146 -14.03 -7.58 2.62
N PHE A 147 -12.72 -7.38 2.85
CA PHE A 147 -11.68 -7.49 1.83
C PHE A 147 -11.66 -8.87 1.17
N THR A 148 -12.10 -9.90 1.88
CA THR A 148 -12.31 -11.24 1.32
C THR A 148 -13.39 -11.23 0.24
N LYS A 149 -14.51 -10.51 0.41
CA LYS A 149 -15.50 -10.34 -0.68
C LYS A 149 -15.02 -9.41 -1.80
N LEU A 150 -14.23 -8.38 -1.50
CA LEU A 150 -13.72 -7.44 -2.52
C LEU A 150 -12.60 -8.06 -3.39
N LEU A 151 -11.72 -8.89 -2.81
CA LEU A 151 -10.80 -9.72 -3.60
C LEU A 151 -11.59 -10.69 -4.49
N MET A 152 -12.72 -11.21 -4.02
CA MET A 152 -13.58 -12.08 -4.82
C MET A 152 -14.38 -11.34 -5.91
N SER A 153 -14.53 -10.01 -5.86
CA SER A 153 -15.25 -9.24 -6.90
C SER A 153 -14.35 -8.70 -8.01
N ASN A 154 -13.05 -8.53 -7.76
CA ASN A 154 -12.09 -7.92 -8.71
C ASN A 154 -11.02 -8.88 -9.23
N ILE A 155 -11.00 -10.14 -8.81
CA ILE A 155 -10.32 -11.18 -9.60
C ILE A 155 -11.20 -11.40 -10.82
N SER A 156 -10.74 -10.97 -11.99
CA SER A 156 -11.22 -11.53 -13.25
C SER A 156 -10.91 -13.02 -13.18
N HIS A 157 -11.87 -13.83 -12.74
CA HIS A 157 -11.77 -15.27 -12.81
C HIS A 157 -11.37 -15.59 -14.26
N GLY A 158 -10.33 -16.42 -14.43
CA GLY A 158 -10.07 -17.03 -15.73
C GLY A 158 -11.40 -17.53 -16.27
N ARG A 159 -11.68 -17.20 -17.55
CA ARG A 159 -12.94 -17.43 -18.30
C ARG A 159 -13.92 -18.32 -17.52
N GLY A 160 -15.06 -17.74 -17.15
CA GLY A 160 -16.03 -18.28 -16.20
C GLY A 160 -16.36 -19.77 -16.35
N ASN A 161 -16.99 -20.33 -15.32
CA ASN A 161 -17.51 -21.70 -15.27
C ASN A 161 -17.82 -22.25 -16.67
N CYS A 162 -17.17 -23.35 -17.07
CA CYS A 162 -17.56 -24.04 -18.29
C CYS A 162 -18.94 -24.71 -18.12
N ASP A 163 -19.62 -24.96 -19.23
CA ASP A 163 -21.00 -25.49 -19.24
C ASP A 163 -21.07 -27.02 -19.14
N ALA A 164 -19.92 -27.71 -19.01
CA ALA A 164 -19.92 -29.16 -18.91
C ALA A 164 -20.61 -29.64 -17.62
N GLN A 165 -21.45 -30.66 -17.74
CA GLN A 165 -22.06 -31.33 -16.59
C GLN A 165 -21.01 -32.17 -15.86
N CYS A 166 -20.61 -31.72 -14.67
CA CYS A 166 -19.73 -32.46 -13.79
C CYS A 166 -20.53 -33.34 -12.80
N PRO A 167 -19.95 -34.46 -12.33
CA PRO A 167 -20.52 -35.26 -11.25
C PRO A 167 -20.73 -34.44 -9.96
N GLU A 168 -21.59 -34.94 -9.07
CA GLU A 168 -21.85 -34.29 -7.78
C GLU A 168 -20.54 -34.09 -6.99
N GLY A 169 -20.32 -32.87 -6.52
CA GLY A 169 -19.10 -32.50 -5.80
C GLY A 169 -17.95 -32.06 -6.70
N PHE A 170 -18.12 -31.97 -8.03
CA PHE A 170 -17.13 -31.43 -8.95
C PHE A 170 -17.66 -30.17 -9.66
N ASN A 171 -16.78 -29.21 -9.93
CA ASN A 171 -17.05 -27.95 -10.61
C ASN A 171 -16.25 -27.86 -11.92
N CYS A 172 -16.91 -27.42 -12.99
CA CYS A 172 -16.28 -27.28 -14.31
C CYS A 172 -15.38 -26.04 -14.37
N ARG A 173 -14.11 -26.22 -14.77
CA ARG A 173 -13.13 -25.13 -14.99
C ARG A 173 -12.34 -25.35 -16.27
N TYR A 174 -11.89 -24.26 -16.89
CA TYR A 174 -10.93 -24.34 -18.00
C TYR A 174 -9.50 -24.52 -17.48
N ILE A 175 -8.83 -25.59 -17.92
CA ILE A 175 -7.40 -25.80 -17.71
C ILE A 175 -6.75 -25.88 -19.08
N ALA A 176 -5.86 -24.94 -19.41
CA ALA A 176 -5.23 -24.85 -20.74
C ALA A 176 -6.23 -24.88 -21.91
N ASP A 177 -7.33 -24.11 -21.79
CA ASP A 177 -8.46 -24.06 -22.73
C ASP A 177 -9.29 -25.36 -22.86
N GLU A 178 -9.05 -26.38 -22.03
CA GLU A 178 -9.87 -27.59 -21.95
C GLU A 178 -10.82 -27.59 -20.75
N GLU A 179 -12.07 -28.01 -20.97
CA GLU A 179 -13.08 -28.14 -19.92
C GLU A 179 -12.76 -29.33 -19.00
N THR A 180 -12.49 -29.05 -17.73
CA THR A 180 -12.08 -30.05 -16.75
C THR A 180 -12.96 -29.96 -15.49
N CYS A 181 -13.49 -31.10 -15.05
CA CYS A 181 -14.21 -31.20 -13.79
C CYS A 181 -13.23 -31.35 -12.63
N LEU A 182 -13.22 -30.38 -11.72
CA LEU A 182 -12.34 -30.34 -10.56
C LEU A 182 -13.11 -30.50 -9.25
N PRO A 183 -12.55 -31.19 -8.25
CA PRO A 183 -13.23 -31.48 -6.99
C PRO A 183 -13.53 -30.19 -6.21
N SER A 184 -14.71 -30.10 -5.62
CA SER A 184 -15.15 -28.94 -4.82
C SER A 184 -14.94 -29.12 -3.31
N LYS A 185 -14.63 -30.34 -2.86
CA LYS A 185 -14.44 -30.69 -1.44
C LYS A 185 -13.21 -31.57 -1.26
N CYS A 186 -12.52 -31.38 -0.13
CA CYS A 186 -11.32 -32.15 0.19
C CYS A 186 -11.58 -33.63 0.44
N ASP A 187 -12.80 -34.00 0.85
CA ASP A 187 -13.20 -35.40 1.04
C ASP A 187 -13.20 -36.21 -0.27
N LEU A 188 -13.13 -35.53 -1.43
CA LEU A 188 -13.10 -36.13 -2.77
C LEU A 188 -11.67 -36.28 -3.32
N VAL A 189 -10.65 -35.85 -2.57
CA VAL A 189 -9.25 -35.81 -3.02
C VAL A 189 -8.34 -36.45 -2.00
N GLU A 190 -7.58 -37.45 -2.43
CA GLU A 190 -6.51 -38.04 -1.63
C GLU A 190 -5.18 -37.38 -1.98
N CYS A 191 -4.65 -36.59 -1.04
CA CYS A 191 -3.38 -35.89 -1.20
C CYS A 191 -2.19 -36.78 -0.84
N ILE A 192 -1.11 -36.69 -1.63
CA ILE A 192 0.13 -37.45 -1.39
C ILE A 192 0.82 -37.02 -0.09
N ALA A 193 1.68 -37.88 0.47
CA ALA A 193 2.43 -37.58 1.68
C ALA A 193 3.22 -36.26 1.56
N GLY A 194 3.14 -35.40 2.57
CA GLY A 194 3.74 -34.07 2.57
C GLY A 194 2.89 -32.98 1.90
N THR A 195 1.66 -33.31 1.47
CA THR A 195 0.68 -32.34 0.97
C THR A 195 -0.59 -32.34 1.83
N GLU A 196 -1.36 -31.27 1.76
CA GLU A 196 -2.67 -31.12 2.37
C GLU A 196 -3.66 -30.55 1.37
N CYS A 197 -4.91 -30.98 1.47
CA CYS A 197 -5.96 -30.43 0.65
C CYS A 197 -6.39 -29.08 1.20
N LEU A 198 -6.37 -28.05 0.36
CA LEU A 198 -6.88 -26.72 0.70
C LEU A 198 -7.86 -26.22 -0.37
N PRO A 199 -8.88 -25.46 0.03
CA PRO A 199 -9.77 -24.80 -0.93
C PRO A 199 -9.05 -23.66 -1.66
N LEU A 200 -9.17 -23.66 -2.99
CA LEU A 200 -8.79 -22.53 -3.84
C LEU A 200 -9.90 -21.48 -3.78
N LYS A 201 -9.75 -20.54 -2.83
CA LYS A 201 -10.73 -19.46 -2.61
C LYS A 201 -10.98 -18.69 -3.92
N GLY A 202 -12.26 -18.53 -4.26
CA GLY A 202 -12.69 -17.86 -5.50
C GLY A 202 -12.82 -18.78 -6.72
N LEU A 203 -12.45 -20.06 -6.63
CA LEU A 203 -12.64 -21.00 -7.73
C LEU A 203 -13.59 -22.14 -7.39
N ASP A 204 -14.15 -22.19 -6.17
CA ASP A 204 -15.03 -23.25 -5.66
C ASP A 204 -14.49 -24.67 -5.90
N ILE A 205 -13.17 -24.83 -5.92
CA ILE A 205 -12.47 -26.11 -6.09
C ILE A 205 -11.47 -26.29 -4.96
N VAL A 206 -11.00 -27.52 -4.78
CA VAL A 206 -9.92 -27.86 -3.85
C VAL A 206 -8.72 -28.39 -4.62
N SER A 207 -7.53 -28.25 -4.03
CA SER A 207 -6.30 -28.84 -4.58
C SER A 207 -5.35 -29.24 -3.44
N CYS A 208 -4.42 -30.14 -3.75
CA CYS A 208 -3.37 -30.54 -2.82
C CYS A 208 -2.20 -29.55 -2.89
N PHE A 209 -1.88 -28.94 -1.77
CA PHE A 209 -0.74 -28.05 -1.61
C PHE A 209 0.30 -28.71 -0.73
N LYS A 210 1.57 -28.40 -0.95
CA LYS A 210 2.63 -28.85 -0.03
C LYS A 210 2.35 -28.29 1.36
N LYS A 211 2.39 -29.15 2.38
CA LYS A 211 2.37 -28.71 3.78
C LYS A 211 3.62 -27.85 3.99
N ILE A 212 3.42 -26.55 4.15
CA ILE A 212 4.49 -25.66 4.57
C ILE A 212 4.51 -25.77 6.08
N GLU A 213 5.49 -26.48 6.61
CA GLU A 213 5.79 -26.42 8.04
C GLU A 213 6.32 -25.02 8.33
N ILE A 214 5.40 -24.10 8.63
CA ILE A 214 5.76 -22.79 9.16
C ILE A 214 6.26 -23.08 10.57
N ASN A 215 7.58 -23.17 10.71
CA ASN A 215 8.21 -23.05 12.02
C ASN A 215 8.01 -21.59 12.46
N ASP A 216 6.82 -21.30 12.99
CA ASP A 216 6.46 -20.08 13.72
C ASP A 216 7.22 -20.06 15.05
N SER A 217 8.56 -20.08 14.96
CA SER A 217 9.38 -19.65 16.05
C SER A 217 9.48 -18.13 15.88
N PRO A 218 8.73 -17.32 16.65
CA PRO A 218 8.80 -15.86 16.58
C PRO A 218 10.21 -15.31 16.88
N ASN A 219 11.14 -16.18 17.29
CA ASN A 219 12.54 -15.88 17.55
C ASN A 219 13.50 -16.49 16.50
N ALA A 220 13.01 -16.96 15.35
CA ALA A 220 13.89 -17.43 14.28
C ALA A 220 14.77 -16.26 13.80
N ASN A 221 16.06 -16.37 14.10
CA ASN A 221 17.12 -15.45 13.67
C ASN A 221 18.10 -16.19 12.75
N CYS A 222 18.80 -15.44 11.92
CA CYS A 222 19.78 -16.01 10.99
C CYS A 222 21.02 -16.62 11.65
N ASP A 223 21.18 -16.46 12.97
CA ASP A 223 22.24 -17.11 13.73
C ASP A 223 22.02 -18.63 13.86
N ASN A 224 20.77 -19.08 13.84
CA ASN A 224 20.39 -20.48 14.09
C ASN A 224 19.89 -21.22 12.84
N VAL A 225 19.62 -20.50 11.73
CA VAL A 225 19.12 -21.07 10.49
C VAL A 225 20.27 -21.31 9.51
N LYS A 226 20.56 -22.58 9.21
CA LYS A 226 21.50 -22.95 8.14
C LYS A 226 20.76 -23.08 6.82
N CYS A 227 21.01 -22.12 5.93
CA CYS A 227 20.46 -22.18 4.59
C CYS A 227 21.22 -23.16 3.68
N PRO A 228 20.54 -23.77 2.69
CA PRO A 228 21.20 -24.54 1.65
C PRO A 228 22.25 -23.72 0.89
N ASN A 229 23.19 -24.39 0.21
CA ASN A 229 24.13 -23.72 -0.69
C ASN A 229 23.38 -22.85 -1.70
N GLN A 230 23.88 -21.64 -1.99
CA GLN A 230 23.24 -20.59 -2.82
C GLN A 230 22.06 -19.86 -2.17
N PHE A 231 21.83 -20.03 -0.87
CA PHE A 231 20.84 -19.25 -0.12
C PHE A 231 21.49 -18.60 1.10
N VAL A 232 21.20 -17.32 1.32
CA VAL A 232 21.58 -16.54 2.49
C VAL A 232 20.34 -16.34 3.35
N CYS A 233 20.51 -16.56 4.64
CA CYS A 233 19.44 -16.24 5.57
C CYS A 233 19.20 -14.73 5.62
N GLY A 234 17.95 -14.30 5.51
CA GLY A 234 17.54 -12.91 5.61
C GLY A 234 16.06 -12.78 5.99
N LYS A 235 15.56 -11.55 6.04
CA LYS A 235 14.15 -11.28 6.29
C LYS A 235 13.34 -11.56 5.03
N GLY A 236 12.50 -12.59 5.05
CA GLY A 236 11.65 -12.97 3.93
C GLY A 236 10.16 -12.79 4.21
N VAL A 237 9.35 -13.51 3.43
CA VAL A 237 7.87 -13.41 3.44
C VAL A 237 7.26 -14.13 4.65
N PHE A 238 7.96 -15.13 5.19
CA PHE A 238 7.44 -16.01 6.24
C PHE A 238 8.07 -15.74 7.60
N SER A 239 9.34 -15.33 7.65
CA SER A 239 10.03 -15.02 8.91
C SER A 239 11.18 -14.00 8.75
N ASN A 240 11.78 -13.60 9.88
CA ASN A 240 13.00 -12.79 9.89
C ASN A 240 14.27 -13.60 9.56
N ALA A 241 14.15 -14.90 9.28
CA ALA A 241 15.26 -15.81 9.03
C ALA A 241 14.96 -16.80 7.89
N ASP A 242 14.39 -16.29 6.80
CA ASP A 242 14.12 -17.06 5.59
C ASP A 242 15.40 -17.23 4.77
N CYS A 243 15.54 -18.39 4.13
CA CYS A 243 16.63 -18.63 3.18
C CYS A 243 16.29 -17.98 1.84
N LEU A 244 16.89 -16.82 1.60
CA LEU A 244 16.78 -16.06 0.36
C LEU A 244 17.90 -16.50 -0.59
N PRO A 245 17.67 -16.70 -1.90
CA PRO A 245 18.76 -17.04 -2.80
C PRO A 245 19.83 -15.95 -2.80
N GLN A 246 21.08 -16.35 -2.64
CA GLN A 246 22.27 -15.49 -2.57
C GLN A 246 22.45 -14.66 -3.86
N ASP A 247 21.93 -15.18 -4.98
CA ASP A 247 22.09 -14.66 -6.34
C ASP A 247 20.75 -14.40 -7.05
N ILE A 248 19.71 -13.86 -6.38
CA ILE A 248 18.58 -13.30 -7.16
C ILE A 248 19.06 -12.14 -8.06
N ASP A 249 20.16 -11.47 -7.69
CA ASP A 249 20.69 -10.31 -8.42
C ASP A 249 21.34 -10.61 -9.79
N PHE A 250 21.60 -11.87 -10.15
CA PHE A 250 22.33 -12.17 -11.41
C PHE A 250 21.51 -12.78 -12.54
N ILE A 251 20.22 -13.03 -12.36
CA ILE A 251 19.39 -13.39 -13.51
C ILE A 251 19.00 -12.14 -14.30
N SER A 252 18.76 -11.01 -13.62
CA SER A 252 18.42 -9.71 -14.19
C SER A 252 19.52 -9.04 -15.03
N GLU A 253 20.78 -9.50 -14.99
CA GLU A 253 21.85 -8.86 -15.77
C GLU A 253 21.81 -9.19 -17.28
N ILE A 254 21.14 -10.28 -17.68
CA ILE A 254 21.17 -10.75 -19.07
C ILE A 254 20.42 -9.81 -20.00
N PHE A 255 19.38 -9.11 -19.53
CA PHE A 255 18.64 -8.18 -20.36
C PHE A 255 19.40 -6.85 -20.54
N ASN A 256 19.83 -6.60 -21.78
CA ASN A 256 20.46 -5.35 -22.16
C ASN A 256 19.39 -4.26 -22.39
N CYS A 257 19.30 -3.29 -21.49
CA CYS A 257 18.38 -2.15 -21.60
C CYS A 257 18.60 -1.29 -22.86
N SER A 258 19.74 -1.43 -23.55
CA SER A 258 19.96 -0.82 -24.86
C SER A 258 19.02 -1.38 -25.94
N LYS A 259 18.34 -2.51 -25.68
CA LYS A 259 17.28 -3.04 -26.55
C LYS A 259 15.98 -2.25 -26.43
N CYS A 260 15.78 -1.48 -25.34
CA CYS A 260 14.61 -0.63 -25.20
C CYS A 260 14.63 0.52 -26.20
N PRO A 261 13.46 0.99 -26.67
CA PRO A 261 13.39 2.23 -27.41
C PRO A 261 14.02 3.38 -26.62
N LYS A 262 14.61 4.34 -27.33
CA LYS A 262 15.30 5.47 -26.70
C LYS A 262 14.35 6.21 -25.77
N ASP A 263 14.86 6.57 -24.59
CA ASP A 263 14.14 7.31 -23.54
C ASP A 263 12.95 6.57 -22.90
N TRP A 264 12.85 5.24 -23.06
CA TRP A 264 11.88 4.43 -22.33
C TRP A 264 12.46 3.96 -21.00
N LYS A 265 11.61 3.80 -19.99
CA LYS A 265 12.01 3.21 -18.71
C LYS A 265 12.28 1.72 -18.93
N CYS A 266 13.46 1.25 -18.53
CA CYS A 266 13.83 -0.16 -18.59
C CYS A 266 13.78 -0.79 -17.19
N ASP A 267 12.98 -1.82 -17.03
CA ASP A 267 12.92 -2.67 -15.85
C ASP A 267 13.36 -4.09 -16.24
N LYS A 268 14.33 -4.67 -15.52
CA LYS A 268 14.89 -6.01 -15.82
C LYS A 268 14.22 -7.07 -14.94
N PHE A 269 13.83 -8.21 -15.52
CA PHE A 269 13.11 -9.28 -14.82
C PHE A 269 13.67 -10.65 -15.21
N GLY A 270 14.59 -11.18 -14.40
CA GLY A 270 15.26 -12.44 -14.72
C GLY A 270 15.86 -12.41 -16.14
N TRP A 271 15.55 -13.42 -16.96
CA TRP A 271 16.05 -13.53 -18.35
C TRP A 271 15.44 -12.52 -19.33
N GLY A 272 14.45 -11.75 -18.88
CA GLY A 272 13.67 -10.83 -19.70
C GLY A 272 13.81 -9.38 -19.26
N GLY A 273 13.17 -8.51 -20.02
CA GLY A 273 13.09 -7.10 -19.69
C GLY A 273 11.83 -6.48 -20.24
N LEU A 274 11.42 -5.42 -19.55
CA LEU A 274 10.24 -4.64 -19.82
C LEU A 274 10.67 -3.21 -20.07
N CYS A 275 10.29 -2.66 -21.22
CA CYS A 275 10.49 -1.26 -21.55
C CYS A 275 9.13 -0.58 -21.56
N ILE A 276 8.95 0.45 -20.74
CA ILE A 276 7.69 1.22 -20.68
C ILE A 276 7.94 2.59 -21.28
N GLU A 277 7.03 3.05 -22.13
CA GLU A 277 7.00 4.40 -22.66
C GLU A 277 6.65 5.42 -21.58
N TRP A 278 7.58 5.64 -20.65
CA TRP A 278 7.44 6.54 -19.52
C TRP A 278 8.68 7.42 -19.37
N LYS A 279 8.51 8.74 -19.42
CA LYS A 279 9.59 9.71 -19.17
C LYS A 279 9.38 10.34 -17.79
N PRO A 280 10.19 9.97 -16.77
CA PRO A 280 10.04 10.52 -15.42
C PRO A 280 10.42 12.01 -15.32
N SER A 281 11.15 12.54 -16.31
CA SER A 281 11.69 13.91 -16.29
C SER A 281 11.42 14.59 -17.62
N SER A 282 10.18 15.03 -17.87
CA SER A 282 9.87 15.84 -19.04
C SER A 282 9.66 17.31 -18.63
N PRO A 283 10.37 18.28 -19.26
CA PRO A 283 10.49 19.66 -18.76
C PRO A 283 9.32 20.58 -19.14
N GLY A 284 8.10 20.09 -19.32
CA GLY A 284 6.96 20.96 -19.63
C GLY A 284 5.63 20.23 -19.78
N ASP A 285 4.56 21.02 -19.72
CA ASP A 285 3.20 20.61 -20.08
C ASP A 285 3.20 20.15 -21.56
N GLY A 286 2.60 19.01 -21.87
CA GLY A 286 2.58 18.48 -23.24
C GLY A 286 1.58 19.20 -24.15
N VAL A 287 1.10 18.54 -25.21
CA VAL A 287 0.19 19.18 -26.18
C VAL A 287 -1.16 19.50 -25.52
N PRO A 288 -1.71 20.72 -25.65
CA PRO A 288 -3.03 21.03 -25.12
C PRO A 288 -4.09 20.14 -25.76
N CYS A 289 -5.06 19.69 -24.95
CA CYS A 289 -6.15 18.84 -25.36
C CYS A 289 -7.44 19.20 -24.60
N LEU A 290 -8.56 18.59 -24.98
CA LEU A 290 -9.81 18.83 -24.29
C LEU A 290 -9.72 18.37 -22.83
N GLY A 291 -9.75 19.32 -21.89
CA GLY A 291 -9.68 19.04 -20.45
C GLY A 291 -8.29 19.10 -19.82
N GLY A 292 -7.24 19.49 -20.56
CA GLY A 292 -5.91 19.69 -19.96
C GLY A 292 -4.77 19.66 -20.98
N PHE A 293 -3.59 19.28 -20.50
CA PHE A 293 -2.41 19.06 -21.35
C PHE A 293 -2.07 17.57 -21.34
N CYS A 294 -1.75 17.02 -22.50
CA CYS A 294 -1.29 15.64 -22.62
C CYS A 294 0.08 15.46 -21.99
N LEU A 295 0.46 14.22 -21.70
CA LEU A 295 1.85 13.91 -21.37
C LEU A 295 2.75 14.17 -22.59
N PHE A 296 4.04 14.41 -22.37
CA PHE A 296 4.98 14.76 -23.44
C PHE A 296 5.08 13.71 -24.57
N ASN A 297 4.78 12.45 -24.27
CA ASN A 297 4.77 11.32 -25.20
C ASN A 297 3.36 10.94 -25.68
N GLN A 298 2.37 11.78 -25.36
CA GLN A 298 1.01 11.66 -25.86
C GLN A 298 0.73 12.78 -26.86
N TYR A 299 -0.18 12.52 -27.79
CA TYR A 299 -0.75 13.53 -28.68
C TYR A 299 -2.25 13.68 -28.39
N CYS A 300 -2.80 14.86 -28.62
CA CYS A 300 -4.24 15.07 -28.56
C CYS A 300 -4.87 14.55 -29.86
N ASN A 301 -5.68 13.50 -29.79
CA ASN A 301 -6.42 13.02 -30.95
C ASN A 301 -7.67 13.90 -31.15
N GLU A 302 -7.73 14.61 -32.28
CA GLU A 302 -8.84 15.53 -32.57
C GLU A 302 -10.20 14.84 -32.72
N THR A 303 -10.23 13.54 -33.04
CA THR A 303 -11.50 12.81 -33.21
C THR A 303 -12.04 12.32 -31.86
N SER A 304 -11.19 11.70 -31.03
CA SER A 304 -11.61 11.22 -29.70
C SER A 304 -11.57 12.32 -28.64
N GLN A 305 -10.91 13.45 -28.93
CA GLN A 305 -10.66 14.56 -28.01
C GLN A 305 -9.94 14.10 -26.73
N GLN A 306 -9.06 13.09 -26.85
CA GLN A 306 -8.33 12.50 -25.73
C GLN A 306 -6.82 12.49 -26.00
N CYS A 307 -6.05 12.49 -24.92
CA CYS A 307 -4.61 12.28 -24.97
C CYS A 307 -4.30 10.79 -25.20
N GLU A 308 -3.68 10.50 -26.34
CA GLU A 308 -3.38 9.14 -26.78
C GLU A 308 -1.87 8.98 -27.01
N PHE A 309 -1.38 7.78 -26.76
CA PHE A 309 -0.08 7.32 -27.22
C PHE A 309 -0.21 6.79 -28.65
N GLU A 310 0.91 6.82 -29.38
CA GLU A 310 0.98 6.10 -30.65
C GLU A 310 0.65 4.62 -30.47
N ARG A 311 0.14 3.99 -31.53
CA ARG A 311 -0.17 2.57 -31.52
C ARG A 311 1.10 1.72 -31.64
N CYS A 312 1.08 0.54 -31.02
CA CYS A 312 2.08 -0.49 -31.30
C CYS A 312 2.16 -0.81 -32.80
N THR A 313 3.37 -0.74 -33.35
CA THR A 313 3.73 -1.17 -34.70
C THR A 313 4.78 -2.28 -34.62
N SER A 314 5.02 -2.97 -35.74
CA SER A 314 6.09 -3.99 -35.84
C SER A 314 7.51 -3.43 -35.62
N THR A 315 7.68 -2.11 -35.66
CA THR A 315 8.95 -1.41 -35.46
C THR A 315 9.05 -0.69 -34.12
N THR A 316 7.99 -0.69 -33.31
CA THR A 316 7.98 0.02 -32.01
C THR A 316 9.01 -0.58 -31.06
N CYS A 317 9.07 -1.91 -31.00
CA CYS A 317 9.99 -2.63 -30.12
C CYS A 317 11.14 -3.25 -30.93
N ASN A 318 12.21 -3.62 -30.23
CA ASN A 318 13.27 -4.43 -30.82
C ASN A 318 12.70 -5.75 -31.37
N LYS A 319 13.33 -6.32 -32.41
CA LYS A 319 12.89 -7.56 -33.07
C LYS A 319 12.69 -8.76 -32.13
N ASP A 320 13.36 -8.78 -30.97
CA ASP A 320 13.26 -9.85 -29.97
C ASP A 320 12.19 -9.56 -28.89
N MET A 321 11.35 -8.54 -29.09
CA MET A 321 10.38 -8.07 -28.10
C MET A 321 9.00 -7.89 -28.73
N SER A 322 7.97 -8.13 -27.93
CA SER A 322 6.58 -7.91 -28.30
C SER A 322 6.08 -6.57 -27.76
N CYS A 323 5.46 -5.77 -28.62
CA CYS A 323 4.78 -4.54 -28.22
C CYS A 323 3.38 -4.87 -27.71
N ILE A 324 3.06 -4.41 -26.51
CA ILE A 324 1.77 -4.58 -25.86
C ILE A 324 1.22 -3.20 -25.55
N GLN A 325 -0.03 -2.96 -25.94
CA GLN A 325 -0.78 -1.77 -25.59
C GLN A 325 -2.26 -2.13 -25.51
N TYR A 326 -2.85 -1.98 -24.34
CA TYR A 326 -4.24 -2.35 -24.09
C TYR A 326 -5.23 -1.34 -24.68
N GLN A 327 -4.94 -0.04 -24.53
CA GLN A 327 -5.75 1.06 -25.05
C GLN A 327 -4.85 2.22 -25.51
N PRO A 328 -5.31 3.08 -26.43
CA PRO A 328 -4.54 4.24 -26.88
C PRO A 328 -4.16 5.21 -25.76
N SER A 329 -4.92 5.27 -24.67
CA SER A 329 -4.61 6.10 -23.50
C SER A 329 -3.50 5.55 -22.60
N HIS A 330 -3.07 4.30 -22.82
CA HIS A 330 -2.03 3.63 -22.03
C HIS A 330 -0.69 3.64 -22.76
N PRO A 331 0.43 3.75 -22.02
CA PRO A 331 1.76 3.73 -22.61
C PRO A 331 2.02 2.40 -23.31
N ARG A 332 2.82 2.43 -24.36
CA ARG A 332 3.30 1.22 -25.02
C ARG A 332 4.30 0.49 -24.11
N VAL A 333 4.27 -0.84 -24.14
CA VAL A 333 5.16 -1.68 -23.36
C VAL A 333 5.86 -2.67 -24.29
N CYS A 334 7.18 -2.65 -24.33
CA CYS A 334 7.96 -3.68 -24.99
C CYS A 334 8.36 -4.74 -23.97
N SER A 335 7.97 -5.98 -24.21
CA SER A 335 8.30 -7.12 -23.36
C SER A 335 9.12 -8.13 -24.13
N SER A 336 10.20 -8.68 -23.56
CA SER A 336 10.86 -9.84 -24.13
C SER A 336 9.93 -11.05 -24.14
N THR A 337 10.04 -11.94 -25.13
CA THR A 337 9.21 -13.17 -25.22
C THR A 337 9.38 -14.11 -24.03
N ASN A 338 10.45 -13.95 -23.24
CA ASN A 338 10.78 -14.75 -22.06
C ASN A 338 10.43 -14.05 -20.74
N ILE A 339 9.52 -13.06 -20.71
CA ILE A 339 8.90 -12.69 -19.43
C ILE A 339 8.01 -13.87 -19.02
N ILE A 340 8.61 -14.83 -18.31
CA ILE A 340 7.87 -15.87 -17.61
C ILE A 340 7.21 -15.16 -16.43
N PRO A 341 5.87 -15.03 -16.38
CA PRO A 341 5.22 -14.72 -15.12
C PRO A 341 5.63 -15.83 -14.16
N PHE A 342 6.45 -15.51 -13.16
CA PHE A 342 6.99 -16.51 -12.26
C PHE A 342 5.86 -17.03 -11.37
N THR A 343 5.19 -18.08 -11.85
CA THR A 343 4.60 -19.12 -11.00
C THR A 343 5.44 -20.35 -11.26
N GLN A 344 6.29 -20.72 -10.30
CA GLN A 344 7.08 -21.95 -10.39
C GLN A 344 6.11 -23.13 -10.49
N ILE A 345 6.03 -23.74 -11.66
CA ILE A 345 5.57 -25.12 -11.79
C ILE A 345 6.84 -25.97 -11.58
N PRO A 346 6.94 -26.75 -10.49
CA PRO A 346 8.15 -27.52 -10.21
C PRO A 346 8.41 -28.58 -11.30
N ASP A 347 9.68 -28.75 -11.66
CA ASP A 347 10.19 -29.69 -12.67
C ASP A 347 9.93 -31.18 -12.34
N THR A 348 9.26 -31.49 -11.23
CA THR A 348 8.92 -32.85 -10.79
C THR A 348 7.49 -33.25 -11.09
N ILE A 349 6.86 -32.70 -12.13
CA ILE A 349 5.67 -33.37 -12.68
C ILE A 349 6.16 -34.66 -13.31
N ILE A 350 6.13 -35.73 -12.52
CA ILE A 350 6.24 -37.12 -12.98
C ILE A 350 5.30 -37.22 -14.20
N PRO A 351 5.77 -37.67 -15.36
CA PRO A 351 4.94 -37.75 -16.55
C PRO A 351 3.68 -38.52 -16.19
N TYR A 352 2.53 -37.94 -16.53
CA TYR A 352 1.19 -38.47 -16.34
C TYR A 352 1.21 -39.98 -16.64
N SER A 353 1.30 -40.81 -15.59
CA SER A 353 1.52 -42.23 -15.79
C SER A 353 0.30 -42.80 -16.50
N GLU A 354 0.52 -43.64 -17.53
CA GLU A 354 -0.56 -44.26 -18.33
C GLU A 354 -1.60 -45.02 -17.51
N ARG A 355 -1.35 -45.27 -16.22
CA ARG A 355 -2.28 -45.91 -15.28
C ARG A 355 -3.63 -45.21 -15.13
N TYR A 356 -3.73 -43.91 -15.45
CA TYR A 356 -5.02 -43.19 -15.36
C TYR A 356 -5.91 -43.37 -16.60
N LYS A 357 -5.37 -43.78 -17.75
CA LYS A 357 -6.18 -44.05 -18.95
C LYS A 357 -7.02 -45.32 -18.79
N ASP A 358 -6.53 -46.29 -18.01
CA ASP A 358 -7.24 -47.57 -17.81
C ASP A 358 -8.41 -47.45 -16.83
N GLN A 359 -8.38 -46.50 -15.88
CA GLN A 359 -9.50 -46.25 -14.98
C GLN A 359 -10.67 -45.52 -15.67
N ILE A 360 -10.39 -44.66 -16.65
CA ILE A 360 -11.43 -43.97 -17.43
C ILE A 360 -12.10 -44.90 -18.46
N ARG A 361 -11.41 -45.95 -18.92
CA ARG A 361 -12.02 -46.98 -19.79
C ARG A 361 -12.88 -48.00 -19.03
N ALA A 362 -12.67 -48.20 -17.73
CA ALA A 362 -13.46 -49.13 -16.93
C ALA A 362 -14.84 -48.57 -16.51
N GLN A 363 -15.15 -47.32 -16.86
CA GLN A 363 -16.43 -46.65 -16.57
C GLN A 363 -17.18 -46.18 -17.83
N ARG A 364 -16.86 -46.75 -19.01
CA ARG A 364 -17.69 -46.59 -20.22
C ARG A 364 -18.38 -47.88 -20.59
#